data_AF-A0AAE0Z512-F1
#
_entry.id   AF-A0AAE0Z512-F1
#
_cell.length_a   1.000
_cell.length_b   1.000
_cell.length_c   1.000
_cell.angle_alpha   90.00
_cell.angle_beta   90.00
_cell.angle_gamma   90.00
#
_symmetry.space_group_name_H-M   'P 1'
#
loop_
_entity.id
_entity.type
_entity.pdbx_description
1 polymer ?
#
loop_
_entity_poly.entity_id
_entity_poly.type
_entity_poly.pdbx_seq_one_letter_code
_entity_poly.pdbx_strand_id
1 'polypeptide(L)'
;MKKKVTHIYNESVKCKKWYNEDIQRVHRLGRPVNNKPRPIIVRFLLFEDKLIVLKSRTDLKIINLGVSNDLTIKQRQELKKLRESGKRGYYTNGRLVMEPVPTESTGTSRVMVAS
;
A
#
# COMPACT_ATOMS: atom_id res chain seq x y z
N MET A 1 -0.69 -2.86 19.70
CA MET A 1 -0.31 -2.53 18.30
C MET A 1 -1.25 -1.53 17.63
N LYS A 2 -2.58 -1.62 17.81
CA LYS A 2 -3.54 -0.65 17.25
C LYS A 2 -3.13 0.81 17.49
N LYS A 3 -2.90 1.18 18.76
CA LYS A 3 -2.42 2.52 19.17
C LYS A 3 -1.21 3.05 18.38
N LYS A 4 -0.23 2.19 18.10
CA LYS A 4 0.98 2.59 17.36
C LYS A 4 0.68 2.81 15.87
N VAL A 5 -0.18 1.98 15.30
CA VAL A 5 -0.62 2.09 13.90
C VAL A 5 -1.46 3.35 13.71
N THR A 6 -2.43 3.60 14.58
CA THR A 6 -3.29 4.80 14.50
C THR A 6 -2.48 6.08 14.68
N HIS A 7 -1.53 6.10 15.62
CA HIS A 7 -0.60 7.22 15.79
C HIS A 7 0.18 7.53 14.51
N ILE A 8 0.82 6.52 13.89
CA ILE A 8 1.55 6.68 12.62
C ILE A 8 0.65 7.24 11.51
N TYR A 9 -0.57 6.69 11.38
CA TYR A 9 -1.50 7.16 10.35
C TYR A 9 -1.96 8.60 10.60
N ASN A 10 -2.27 8.97 11.84
CA ASN A 10 -2.69 10.33 12.17
C ASN A 10 -1.55 11.36 12.02
N GLU A 11 -0.30 10.94 12.21
CA GLU A 11 0.86 11.79 11.97
C GLU A 11 1.12 12.00 10.48
N SER A 12 0.92 10.96 9.66
CA SER A 12 1.34 10.97 8.26
C SER A 12 0.23 11.33 7.28
N VAL A 13 -1.01 10.96 7.59
CA VAL A 13 -2.17 11.10 6.71
C VAL A 13 -3.14 12.10 7.33
N LYS A 14 -3.24 13.29 6.72
CA LYS A 14 -3.97 14.43 7.30
C LYS A 14 -5.47 14.47 6.96
N CYS A 15 -5.89 13.75 5.93
CA CYS A 15 -7.26 13.81 5.43
C CYS A 15 -8.28 13.07 6.32
N LYS A 16 -7.84 12.23 7.25
CA LYS A 16 -8.70 11.51 8.20
C LYS A 16 -7.95 11.26 9.52
N LYS A 17 -8.68 11.25 10.63
CA LYS A 17 -8.20 10.72 11.92
C LYS A 17 -8.76 9.32 12.14
N TRP A 18 -7.90 8.41 12.58
CA TRP A 18 -8.26 7.05 12.98
C TRP A 18 -8.13 6.85 14.49
N TYR A 19 -9.07 6.10 15.04
CA TYR A 19 -9.10 5.62 16.40
C TYR A 19 -8.88 4.10 16.45
N ASN A 20 -8.75 3.52 17.65
CA ASN A 20 -8.46 2.08 17.76
C ASN A 20 -9.65 1.23 17.31
N GLU A 21 -10.83 1.80 17.42
CA GLU A 21 -12.13 1.21 17.13
C GLU A 21 -12.28 1.01 15.62
N ASP A 22 -11.74 1.92 14.80
CA ASP A 22 -11.74 1.83 13.32
C ASP A 22 -10.93 0.64 12.79
N ILE A 23 -10.08 0.06 13.63
CA ILE A 23 -9.24 -1.09 13.27
C ILE A 23 -9.81 -2.34 13.92
N GLN A 24 -10.29 -3.28 13.11
CA GLN A 24 -10.73 -4.58 13.58
C GLN A 24 -9.57 -5.37 14.22
N ARG A 25 -8.46 -5.53 13.48
CA ARG A 25 -7.32 -6.37 13.91
C ARG A 25 -5.99 -5.84 13.36
N VAL A 26 -4.93 -5.98 14.17
CA VAL A 26 -3.54 -5.73 13.75
C VAL A 26 -2.65 -6.86 14.22
N HIS A 27 -1.79 -7.36 13.34
CA HIS A 27 -0.81 -8.39 13.69
C HIS A 27 0.43 -8.34 12.79
N ARG A 28 1.54 -8.89 13.26
CA ARG A 28 2.77 -9.06 12.47
C ARG A 28 2.70 -10.37 11.67
N LEU A 29 3.30 -10.38 10.49
CA LEU A 29 3.44 -11.59 9.68
C LEU A 29 4.81 -12.24 9.84
N GLY A 30 4.81 -13.58 9.82
CA GLY A 30 6.01 -14.39 9.76
C GLY A 30 6.85 -14.44 11.04
N ARG A 31 7.91 -15.24 10.97
CA ARG A 31 8.93 -15.34 12.03
C ARG A 31 9.84 -14.10 12.00
N PRO A 32 10.40 -13.68 13.14
CA PRO A 32 11.43 -12.65 13.17
C PRO A 32 12.59 -13.05 12.26
N VAL A 33 13.13 -12.09 11.49
CA VAL A 33 14.32 -12.27 10.67
C VAL A 33 15.31 -11.19 11.13
N ASN A 34 16.58 -11.57 11.30
CA ASN A 34 17.62 -10.62 11.72
C ASN A 34 17.66 -9.41 10.78
N ASN A 35 17.77 -8.21 11.37
CA ASN A 35 17.92 -6.93 10.68
C ASN A 35 16.80 -6.54 9.70
N LYS A 36 15.60 -7.15 9.79
CA LYS A 36 14.44 -6.73 8.98
C LYS A 36 13.15 -6.63 9.81
N PRO A 37 12.43 -5.50 9.76
CA PRO A 37 11.15 -5.38 10.44
C PRO A 37 10.12 -6.32 9.80
N ARG A 38 9.37 -7.05 10.64
CA ARG A 38 8.28 -7.92 10.17
C ARG A 38 7.14 -7.07 9.58
N PRO A 39 6.55 -7.45 8.43
CA PRO A 39 5.36 -6.79 7.90
C PRO A 39 4.21 -6.79 8.91
N ILE A 40 3.36 -5.75 8.86
CA ILE A 40 2.13 -5.65 9.66
C ILE A 40 0.95 -5.81 8.71
N ILE A 41 -0.03 -6.63 9.08
CA ILE A 41 -1.37 -6.59 8.49
C ILE A 41 -2.28 -5.77 9.41
N VAL A 42 -2.94 -4.79 8.81
CA VAL A 42 -3.99 -3.98 9.42
C VAL A 42 -5.30 -4.31 8.70
N ARG A 43 -6.30 -4.75 9.45
CA ARG A 43 -7.66 -4.93 8.97
C ARG A 43 -8.53 -3.84 9.57
N PHE A 44 -8.98 -2.92 8.73
CA PHE A 44 -9.94 -1.87 9.08
C PHE A 44 -11.35 -2.43 9.18
N LEU A 45 -12.22 -1.73 9.91
CA LEU A 45 -13.65 -2.00 9.90
C LEU A 45 -14.29 -1.59 8.57
N LEU A 46 -13.91 -0.42 8.05
CA LEU A 46 -14.43 0.13 6.81
C LEU A 46 -13.45 -0.06 5.65
N PHE A 47 -13.97 -0.34 4.45
CA PHE A 47 -13.14 -0.53 3.27
C PHE A 47 -12.55 0.80 2.79
N GLU A 48 -13.27 1.89 2.98
CA GLU A 48 -12.88 3.26 2.65
C GLU A 48 -11.57 3.64 3.35
N ASP A 49 -11.38 3.19 4.60
CA ASP A 49 -10.15 3.44 5.35
C ASP A 49 -8.93 2.81 4.71
N LYS A 50 -9.07 1.57 4.25
CA LYS A 50 -8.03 0.90 3.46
C LYS A 50 -7.73 1.71 2.20
N LEU A 51 -8.75 2.21 1.50
CA LEU A 51 -8.56 3.00 0.27
C LEU A 51 -7.84 4.32 0.56
N ILE A 52 -8.20 5.03 1.63
CA ILE A 52 -7.54 6.28 2.03
C ILE A 52 -6.05 6.02 2.29
N VAL A 53 -5.72 5.00 3.10
CA VAL A 53 -4.32 4.66 3.40
C VAL A 53 -3.55 4.27 2.15
N LEU A 54 -4.16 3.53 1.21
CA LEU A 54 -3.52 3.19 -0.06
C LEU A 54 -3.30 4.41 -0.97
N LYS A 55 -4.22 5.38 -0.96
CA LYS A 55 -4.05 6.65 -1.69
C LYS A 55 -2.91 7.48 -1.10
N SER A 56 -2.75 7.50 0.22
CA SER A 56 -1.65 8.18 0.93
C SER A 56 -0.32 7.41 0.95
N ARG A 57 -0.14 6.41 0.07
CA ARG A 57 1.09 5.61 0.01
C ARG A 57 2.35 6.45 -0.20
N THR A 58 2.24 7.56 -0.92
CA THR A 58 3.36 8.48 -1.20
C THR A 58 3.81 9.18 0.06
N ASP A 59 2.85 9.65 0.86
CA ASP A 59 3.10 10.37 2.11
C ASP A 59 3.74 9.43 3.14
N LEU A 60 3.24 8.20 3.23
CA LEU A 60 3.81 7.17 4.08
C LEU A 60 5.22 6.76 3.63
N LYS A 61 5.52 6.82 2.33
CA LYS A 61 6.86 6.52 1.82
C LYS A 61 7.89 7.57 2.24
N ILE A 62 7.48 8.83 2.43
CA ILE A 62 8.37 9.91 2.92
C ILE A 62 8.94 9.55 4.30
N ILE A 63 8.13 8.93 5.16
CA ILE A 63 8.57 8.43 6.47
C ILE A 63 9.10 6.99 6.43
N ASN A 64 9.53 6.51 5.26
CA ASN A 64 10.07 5.18 5.02
C ASN A 64 9.10 4.02 5.32
N LEU A 65 7.78 4.24 5.23
CA LEU A 65 6.77 3.19 5.35
C LEU A 65 6.18 2.83 3.99
N GLY A 66 6.39 1.57 3.59
CA GLY A 66 5.72 0.98 2.42
C GLY A 66 4.36 0.41 2.79
N VAL A 67 3.32 0.79 2.06
CA VAL A 67 1.98 0.17 2.16
C VAL A 67 1.59 -0.45 0.83
N SER A 68 0.97 -1.62 0.90
CA SER A 68 0.43 -2.34 -0.25
C SER A 68 -0.79 -3.17 0.17
N ASN A 69 -1.54 -3.69 -0.80
CA ASN A 69 -2.60 -4.66 -0.52
C ASN A 69 -2.04 -5.90 0.19
N ASP A 70 -2.89 -6.59 0.95
CA ASP A 70 -2.56 -7.89 1.52
C ASP A 70 -2.48 -8.92 0.38
N LEU A 71 -1.24 -9.19 -0.04
CA LEU A 71 -0.94 -10.14 -1.10
C LEU A 71 -0.56 -11.48 -0.48
N THR A 72 -1.05 -12.55 -1.09
CA THR A 72 -0.63 -13.91 -0.74
C THR A 72 0.87 -14.09 -1.03
N ILE A 73 1.47 -15.11 -0.42
CA ILE A 73 2.89 -15.44 -0.63
C ILE A 73 3.18 -15.65 -2.13
N LYS A 74 2.31 -16.39 -2.83
CA LYS A 74 2.43 -16.65 -4.27
C LYS A 74 2.42 -15.36 -5.09
N GLN A 75 1.45 -14.47 -4.83
CA GLN A 75 1.35 -13.18 -5.50
C GLN A 75 2.58 -12.30 -5.27
N ARG A 76 3.12 -12.27 -4.04
CA ARG A 76 4.36 -11.53 -3.75
C ARG A 76 5.56 -12.09 -4.51
N GLN A 77 5.68 -13.42 -4.60
CA GLN A 77 6.74 -14.07 -5.35
C GLN A 77 6.62 -13.79 -6.86
N GLU A 78 5.41 -13.79 -7.40
CA GLU A 78 5.15 -13.48 -8.80
C GLU A 78 5.52 -12.03 -9.13
N LEU A 79 5.11 -11.06 -8.31
CA LEU A 79 5.53 -9.67 -8.47
C LEU A 79 7.04 -9.48 -8.32
N LYS A 80 7.69 -10.28 -7.46
CA LYS A 80 9.15 -10.24 -7.30
C LYS A 80 9.83 -10.72 -8.60
N LYS A 81 9.42 -11.86 -9.16
CA LYS A 81 9.92 -12.36 -10.44
C LYS A 81 9.67 -11.37 -11.58
N LEU A 82 8.50 -10.75 -11.59
CA LEU A 82 8.14 -9.73 -12.60
C LEU A 82 9.13 -8.55 -12.54
N ARG A 83 9.43 -8.04 -11.34
CA ARG A 83 10.42 -6.98 -11.14
C ARG A 83 11.83 -7.39 -11.55
N GLU A 84 12.24 -8.62 -11.25
CA GLU A 84 13.54 -9.17 -11.66
C GLU A 84 13.66 -9.26 -13.18
N SER A 85 12.54 -9.48 -13.89
CA SER A 85 12.47 -9.45 -15.35
C SER A 85 12.38 -8.03 -15.96
N GLY A 86 12.53 -6.97 -15.16
CA GLY A 86 12.44 -5.58 -15.61
C GLY A 86 11.00 -5.09 -15.86
N LYS A 87 10.00 -5.93 -15.60
CA LYS A 87 8.58 -5.62 -15.80
C LYS A 87 7.93 -5.14 -14.51
N ARG A 88 6.83 -4.41 -14.63
CA ARG A 88 6.04 -3.91 -13.50
C ARG A 88 4.60 -4.36 -13.61
N GLY A 89 3.95 -4.50 -12.46
CA GLY A 89 2.58 -4.97 -12.38
C GLY A 89 2.07 -4.95 -10.95
N TYR A 90 0.76 -5.14 -10.80
CA TYR A 90 0.07 -5.13 -9.52
C TYR A 90 -1.11 -6.11 -9.55
N TYR A 91 -1.54 -6.57 -8.37
CA TYR A 91 -2.79 -7.33 -8.27
C TYR A 91 -3.96 -6.42 -7.98
N THR A 92 -5.06 -6.65 -8.70
CA THR A 92 -6.38 -6.08 -8.43
C THR A 92 -7.43 -7.17 -8.63
N ASN A 93 -8.39 -7.28 -7.71
CA ASN A 93 -9.47 -8.28 -7.75
C ASN A 93 -8.97 -9.73 -8.02
N GLY A 94 -7.82 -10.09 -7.45
CA GLY A 94 -7.21 -11.41 -7.63
C GLY A 94 -6.48 -11.64 -8.96
N ARG A 95 -6.46 -10.66 -9.86
CA ARG A 95 -5.80 -10.75 -11.17
C ARG A 95 -4.53 -9.92 -11.21
N LEU A 96 -3.48 -10.43 -11.85
CA LEU A 96 -2.26 -9.68 -12.14
C LEU A 96 -2.51 -8.76 -13.34
N VAL A 97 -2.29 -7.47 -13.16
CA VAL A 97 -2.32 -6.46 -14.22
C VAL A 97 -0.89 -5.97 -14.40
N MET A 98 -0.37 -6.07 -15.63
CA MET A 98 0.94 -5.55 -15.98
C MET A 98 0.85 -4.05 -16.29
N GLU A 99 1.79 -3.27 -15.80
CA GLU A 99 1.92 -1.87 -16.21
C GLU A 99 2.44 -1.87 -17.66
N PRO A 100 1.86 -1.04 -18.56
CA PRO A 100 2.42 -0.88 -19.89
C PRO A 100 3.85 -0.40 -19.74
N VAL A 101 4.76 -0.97 -20.53
CA VAL A 101 6.11 -0.40 -20.71
C VAL A 101 5.89 1.04 -21.19
N PRO A 102 6.62 2.04 -20.68
CA PRO A 102 6.57 3.39 -21.24
C PRO A 102 7.03 3.32 -22.69
N THR A 103 6.11 3.10 -23.62
CA THR A 103 6.32 3.38 -25.03
C THR A 103 6.41 4.89 -25.16
N GLU A 104 7.46 5.36 -25.81
CA GLU A 104 7.72 6.78 -26.04
C GLU A 104 6.46 7.50 -26.55
N SER A 105 6.14 8.60 -25.87
CA SER A 105 5.28 9.71 -26.29
C SER A 105 4.01 9.42 -27.11
N THR A 106 2.85 9.44 -26.43
CA THR A 106 1.74 10.29 -26.88
C THR A 106 1.16 11.00 -25.66
N GLY A 107 1.33 12.33 -25.62
CA GLY A 107 0.95 13.19 -24.50
C GLY A 107 -0.51 12.99 -24.09
N THR A 108 -0.73 12.56 -22.85
CA THR A 108 -2.06 12.66 -22.25
C THR A 108 -2.24 14.09 -21.77
N SER A 109 -3.04 14.86 -22.50
CA SER A 109 -3.46 16.20 -22.09
C SER A 109 -4.09 16.14 -20.71
N ARG A 110 -3.47 16.83 -19.75
CA ARG A 110 -3.99 16.98 -18.40
C ARG A 110 -5.03 18.09 -18.43
N VAL A 111 -6.31 17.73 -18.43
CA VAL A 111 -7.39 18.72 -18.25
C VAL A 111 -7.31 19.20 -16.80
N MET A 112 -6.95 20.48 -16.61
CA MET A 112 -7.03 21.16 -15.33
C MET A 112 -8.35 21.93 -15.28
N VAL A 113 -9.16 21.68 -14.25
CA VAL A 113 -10.34 22.48 -13.93
C VAL A 113 -9.88 23.56 -12.96
N ALA A 114 -10.05 24.83 -13.35
CA ALA A 114 -9.83 25.96 -12.47
C ALA A 114 -11.12 26.24 -11.66
N SER A 115 -10.91 26.60 -10.39
CA SER A 115 -11.91 27.20 -9.50
C SER A 115 -12.11 28.68 -9.81
#